data_AF-W1YAQ4-F1
#
_entry.id   AF-W1YAQ4-F1
#
_cell.length_a   1.000
_cell.length_b   1.000
_cell.length_c   1.000
_cell.angle_alpha   90.00
_cell.angle_beta   90.00
_cell.angle_gamma   90.00
#
_symmetry.space_group_name_H-M   'P 1'
#
loop_
_entity.id
_entity.type
_entity.pdbx_description
1 polymer ?
#
loop_
_entity_poly.entity_id
_entity_poly.type
_entity_poly.pdbx_seq_one_letter_code
_entity_poly.pdbx_strand_id
1 'polypeptide(L)'
;RSIKFFYCLPIFHIPAGVPLSEERRPQAIEICRRHHILTREDNPYGLGGFEGQTYTALKTLAPDDVVYLGSFSKIFAPGYRVGWAVAFLKS
;
A
#
# COMPACT_ATOMS: atom_id res chain seq x y z
N ARG A 1 17.90 -17.78 2.34
CA ARG A 1 17.74 -16.32 2.07
C ARG A 1 16.60 -15.80 2.94
N SER A 2 16.68 -14.60 3.50
CA SER A 2 15.61 -13.95 4.27
C SER A 2 14.86 -12.96 3.38
N ILE A 3 13.52 -13.02 3.40
CA ILE A 3 12.64 -12.05 2.72
C ILE A 3 12.76 -10.71 3.45
N LYS A 4 12.96 -9.61 2.70
CA LYS A 4 13.16 -8.28 3.28
C LYS A 4 11.86 -7.51 3.46
N PHE A 5 10.97 -7.59 2.47
CA PHE A 5 9.67 -6.96 2.53
C PHE A 5 8.71 -7.61 1.52
N PHE A 6 7.42 -7.45 1.77
CA PHE A 6 6.35 -7.69 0.82
C PHE A 6 5.98 -6.35 0.16
N TYR A 7 6.08 -6.26 -1.15
CA TYR A 7 5.68 -5.08 -1.93
C TYR A 7 4.30 -5.31 -2.54
N CYS A 8 3.37 -4.40 -2.29
CA CYS A 8 2.00 -4.53 -2.71
C CYS A 8 1.48 -3.21 -3.28
N LEU A 9 0.90 -3.25 -4.48
CA LEU A 9 -0.03 -2.24 -4.96
C LEU A 9 -1.44 -2.78 -4.68
N PRO A 10 -2.05 -2.43 -3.54
CA PRO A 10 -3.31 -3.06 -3.13
C PRO A 10 -4.50 -2.55 -3.94
N ILE A 11 -4.34 -1.46 -4.70
CA ILE A 11 -5.32 -0.96 -5.65
C ILE A 11 -4.65 -0.81 -7.02
N PHE A 12 -5.41 -1.06 -8.09
CA PHE A 12 -4.94 -0.93 -9.47
C PHE A 12 -3.62 -1.66 -9.74
N HIS A 13 -3.49 -2.90 -9.24
CA HIS A 13 -2.31 -3.72 -9.44
C HIS A 13 -1.97 -3.82 -10.93
N ILE A 14 -0.72 -3.55 -11.32
CA ILE A 14 -0.29 -3.60 -12.72
C ILE A 14 0.47 -4.91 -12.96
N PRO A 15 0.20 -5.68 -14.03
CA PRO A 15 -0.68 -5.39 -15.18
C PRO A 15 -2.14 -5.83 -15.01
N ALA A 16 -2.47 -6.55 -13.93
CA ALA A 16 -3.76 -7.26 -13.81
C ALA A 16 -5.00 -6.35 -13.64
N GLY A 17 -4.82 -5.09 -13.26
CA GLY A 17 -5.89 -4.11 -13.00
C GLY A 17 -6.74 -4.39 -11.75
N VAL A 18 -6.54 -5.51 -11.06
CA VAL A 18 -7.41 -5.93 -9.95
C VAL A 18 -6.93 -5.41 -8.59
N PRO A 19 -7.83 -4.98 -7.70
CA PRO A 19 -7.49 -4.64 -6.33
C PRO A 19 -7.30 -5.89 -5.47
N LEU A 20 -6.58 -5.75 -4.36
CA LEU A 20 -6.65 -6.71 -3.27
C LEU A 20 -8.01 -6.55 -2.58
N SER A 21 -8.81 -7.62 -2.54
CA SER A 21 -10.13 -7.58 -1.91
C SER A 21 -10.03 -7.23 -0.42
N GLU A 22 -11.05 -6.55 0.11
CA GLU A 22 -11.11 -6.16 1.53
C GLU A 22 -10.87 -7.37 2.46
N GLU A 23 -11.46 -8.53 2.13
CA GLU A 23 -11.30 -9.77 2.89
C GLU A 23 -9.85 -10.29 2.94
N ARG A 24 -9.07 -10.07 1.87
CA ARG A 24 -7.68 -10.55 1.77
C ARG A 24 -6.66 -9.60 2.37
N ARG A 25 -7.01 -8.32 2.59
CA ARG A 25 -6.10 -7.33 3.18
C ARG A 25 -5.63 -7.74 4.59
N PRO A 26 -6.51 -8.11 5.55
CA PRO A 26 -6.07 -8.59 6.85
C PRO A 26 -5.25 -9.87 6.77
N GLN A 27 -5.60 -10.78 5.84
CA GLN A 27 -4.88 -12.05 5.65
C GLN A 27 -3.44 -11.83 5.18
N ALA A 28 -3.22 -10.92 4.23
CA ALA A 28 -1.89 -10.57 3.74
C ALA A 28 -1.03 -9.97 4.86
N ILE A 29 -1.61 -9.08 5.66
CA ILE A 29 -0.94 -8.48 6.82
C ILE A 29 -0.60 -9.53 7.87
N GLU A 30 -1.52 -10.45 8.18
CA GLU A 30 -1.28 -11.53 9.14
C GLU A 30 -0.11 -12.42 8.71
N ILE A 31 -0.06 -12.81 7.43
CA ILE A 31 1.06 -13.58 6.88
C ILE A 31 2.38 -12.81 7.06
N CYS A 32 2.42 -11.54 6.70
CA CYS A 32 3.62 -10.73 6.82
C CYS A 32 4.07 -10.61 8.27
N ARG A 33 3.15 -10.39 9.20
CA ARG A 33 3.43 -10.27 10.63
C ARG A 33 4.01 -11.55 11.23
N ARG A 34 3.38 -12.71 10.94
CA ARG A 34 3.85 -14.03 11.43
C ARG A 34 5.28 -14.37 10.99
N HIS A 35 5.69 -13.84 9.84
CA HIS A 35 7.02 -14.07 9.29
C HIS A 35 8.00 -12.91 9.51
N HIS A 36 7.61 -11.89 10.28
CA HIS A 36 8.39 -10.67 10.51
C HIS A 36 8.84 -9.99 9.20
N ILE A 37 7.94 -9.97 8.21
CA ILE A 37 8.15 -9.36 6.91
C ILE A 37 7.53 -7.97 6.93
N LEU A 38 8.33 -6.94 6.64
CA LEU A 38 7.84 -5.57 6.48
C LEU A 38 6.90 -5.49 5.28
N THR A 39 5.75 -4.83 5.43
CA THR A 39 4.86 -4.56 4.30
C THR A 39 5.13 -3.18 3.71
N ARG A 40 5.34 -3.09 2.40
CA ARG A 40 5.44 -1.85 1.64
C ARG A 40 4.21 -1.72 0.75
N GLU A 41 3.31 -0.83 1.15
CA GLU A 41 2.11 -0.47 0.40
C GLU A 41 2.45 0.67 -0.56
N ASP A 42 2.39 0.41 -1.87
CA ASP A 42 2.60 1.40 -2.91
C ASP A 42 1.26 1.86 -3.47
N ASN A 43 0.90 3.12 -3.19
CA ASN A 43 -0.40 3.68 -3.47
C ASN A 43 -0.33 4.99 -4.29
N PRO A 44 0.15 4.94 -5.55
CA PRO A 44 0.22 6.13 -6.41
C PRO A 44 -1.15 6.57 -6.92
N TYR A 45 -2.21 5.77 -6.69
CA TYR A 45 -3.57 5.98 -7.16
C TYR A 45 -4.58 6.16 -6.03
N GLY A 46 -4.14 6.39 -4.79
CA GLY A 46 -5.00 6.35 -3.59
C GLY A 46 -6.22 7.29 -3.61
N LEU A 47 -6.18 8.35 -4.42
CA LEU A 47 -7.26 9.31 -4.62
C LEU A 47 -8.03 9.12 -5.94
N GLY A 48 -7.69 8.08 -6.72
CA GLY A 48 -8.21 7.84 -8.07
C GLY A 48 -9.22 6.69 -8.16
N GLY A 49 -9.93 6.36 -7.07
CA GLY A 49 -10.99 5.34 -7.10
C GLY A 49 -12.06 5.67 -8.15
N PHE A 50 -12.43 4.70 -8.98
CA PHE A 50 -13.56 4.85 -9.89
C PHE A 50 -14.86 4.88 -9.07
N GLU A 51 -15.80 5.76 -9.45
CA GLU A 51 -17.16 5.81 -8.88
C GLU A 51 -17.22 5.99 -7.34
N GLY A 52 -16.21 6.63 -6.75
CA GLY A 52 -16.16 6.88 -5.31
C GLY A 52 -15.85 5.65 -4.45
N GLN A 53 -15.52 4.51 -5.06
CA GLN A 53 -15.11 3.33 -4.31
C GLN A 53 -13.76 3.56 -3.64
N THR A 54 -13.73 3.44 -2.31
CA THR A 54 -12.51 3.50 -1.51
C THR A 54 -12.21 2.13 -0.94
N TYR A 55 -10.92 1.77 -0.92
CA TYR A 55 -10.43 0.54 -0.30
C TYR A 55 -9.66 0.88 0.97
N THR A 56 -9.77 0.04 1.99
CA THR A 56 -9.07 0.24 3.25
C THR A 56 -7.56 0.13 3.03
N ALA A 57 -6.79 1.19 3.30
CA ALA A 57 -5.34 1.12 3.18
C ALA A 57 -4.76 0.04 4.11
N LEU A 58 -3.74 -0.68 3.64
CA LEU A 58 -3.06 -1.69 4.48
C LEU A 58 -2.46 -1.03 5.73
N LYS A 59 -1.97 0.21 5.57
CA LYS A 59 -1.49 1.04 6.67
C LYS A 59 -2.52 1.28 7.78
N THR A 60 -3.80 1.36 7.43
CA THR A 60 -4.88 1.48 8.42
C THR A 60 -5.04 0.21 9.24
N LEU A 61 -4.85 -0.96 8.63
CA LEU A 61 -4.98 -2.26 9.28
C LEU A 61 -3.76 -2.63 10.15
N ALA A 62 -2.56 -2.18 9.77
CA ALA A 62 -1.34 -2.38 10.54
C ALA A 62 -0.46 -1.12 10.53
N PRO A 63 -0.77 -0.15 11.42
CA PRO A 63 -0.04 1.11 11.51
C PRO A 63 1.46 0.94 11.79
N ASP A 64 1.86 -0.13 12.46
CA ASP A 64 3.26 -0.31 12.88
C ASP A 64 4.09 -1.17 11.91
N ASP A 65 3.42 -2.02 11.11
CA ASP A 65 4.07 -3.02 10.24
C ASP A 65 4.10 -2.61 8.76
N VAL A 66 3.42 -1.53 8.39
CA VAL A 66 3.26 -1.07 7.01
C VAL A 66 3.97 0.26 6.78
N VAL A 67 4.79 0.31 5.72
CA VAL A 67 5.27 1.55 5.10
C VAL A 67 4.36 1.89 3.93
N TYR A 68 3.61 2.97 4.06
CA TYR A 68 2.73 3.49 3.02
C TYR A 68 3.49 4.46 2.13
N LEU A 69 3.38 4.32 0.81
CA LEU A 69 3.93 5.25 -0.17
C LEU A 69 2.82 5.88 -0.99
N GLY A 70 2.79 7.22 -1.01
CA GLY A 70 1.86 7.98 -1.84
C GLY A 70 2.58 8.82 -2.89
N SER A 71 1.86 9.19 -3.95
CA SER A 71 2.38 10.06 -5.00
C SER A 71 1.31 10.96 -5.59
N PHE A 72 1.70 12.18 -5.99
CA PHE A 72 0.86 13.06 -6.81
C PHE A 72 1.01 12.81 -8.32
N SER A 73 1.92 11.91 -8.72
CA SER A 73 2.35 11.76 -10.11
C SER A 73 1.27 11.28 -11.08
N LYS A 74 0.16 10.73 -10.56
CA LYS A 74 -0.93 10.12 -11.34
C LYS A 74 -2.29 10.78 -11.15
N ILE A 75 -2.38 11.78 -10.28
CA ILE A 75 -3.65 12.35 -9.84
C ILE A 75 -3.69 13.89 -9.91
N PHE A 76 -2.55 14.57 -9.95
CA PHE A 76 -2.51 16.04 -9.94
C PHE A 76 -1.44 16.63 -10.87
N ALA A 77 -0.16 16.52 -10.50
CA ALA A 77 0.93 17.19 -11.22
C ALA A 77 2.10 16.22 -11.50
N PRO A 78 2.04 15.44 -12.60
CA PRO A 78 3.08 14.46 -12.95
C PRO A 78 4.50 15.05 -13.03
N GLY A 79 4.61 16.30 -13.49
CA GLY A 79 5.89 17.00 -13.68
C GLY A 79 6.62 17.38 -12.41
N TYR A 80 5.92 17.45 -11.26
CA TYR A 80 6.54 17.87 -9.99
C TYR A 80 7.28 16.74 -9.27
N ARG A 81 7.04 15.47 -9.64
CA ARG A 81 7.77 14.32 -9.09
C ARG A 81 7.70 14.23 -7.55
N VAL A 82 6.58 14.66 -6.96
CA VAL A 82 6.36 14.66 -5.51
C VAL A 82 5.66 13.38 -5.05
N GLY A 83 6.18 12.80 -3.98
CA GLY A 83 5.58 11.68 -3.24
C GLY A 83 5.95 11.76 -1.76
N TRP A 84 5.39 10.86 -0.97
CA TRP A 84 5.61 10.80 0.48
C TRP A 84 5.62 9.37 0.99
N ALA A 85 6.16 9.18 2.18
CA ALA A 85 6.12 7.92 2.92
C ALA A 85 5.51 8.14 4.30
N VAL A 86 4.68 7.20 4.75
CA VAL A 86 4.17 7.14 6.13
C VAL A 86 4.60 5.82 6.73
N ALA A 87 5.45 5.89 7.75
CA ALA A 87 5.99 4.74 8.46
C ALA A 87 5.92 5.00 9.96
N PHE A 88 5.76 3.93 10.74
CA PHE A 88 5.94 4.02 12.19
C PHE A 88 7.44 4.04 12.50
N LEU A 89 7.88 4.98 13.33
CA LEU A 89 9.25 5.05 13.80
C LEU A 89 9.31 4.34 15.16
N LYS A 90 10.00 3.20 15.22
CA LYS A 90 10.37 2.61 16.52
C LYS A 90 11.46 3.48 17.14
N SER A 91 11.12 4.20 18.21
CA SER A 91 12.07 4.86 19.12
C SER A 91 12.83 3.84 19.95
#